data_AF-A0A117NRN4-F1
#
_entry.id   AF-A0A117NRN4-F1
#
_cell.length_a   1.000
_cell.length_b   1.000
_cell.length_c   1.000
_cell.angle_alpha   90.00
_cell.angle_beta   90.00
_cell.angle_gamma   90.00
#
_symmetry.space_group_name_H-M   'P 1'
#
loop_
_entity.id
_entity.type
_entity.pdbx_description
1 polymer ?
#
loop_
_entity_poly.entity_id
_entity_poly.type
_entity_poly.pdbx_seq_one_letter_code
_entity_poly.pdbx_strand_id
1 'polypeptide(L)'
;MRLSQVVFLSLLGFAAAAPATDGVESVPAVVDDDFKPDWNAFESDFKLALEEANADASLVKRLNTQSASNVAYGKAIYAAGAAAVNQIKGLKNWNKAREQFTQLVTQGMMDHNPDPKTAVAAICYNKDYGIKDPQGIYGLHSEKLSVWPASTDYDCFYMGRNNAFWSYGDGGTINLYTRSQHGVCRFDDKSDLYC
;
A
#
# COMPACT_ATOMS: atom_id res chain seq x y z
N MET A 1 -35.06 -48.61 -43.89
CA MET A 1 -33.93 -48.60 -42.93
C MET A 1 -33.92 -47.25 -42.24
N ARG A 2 -34.04 -47.26 -40.91
CA ARG A 2 -34.10 -46.08 -40.03
C ARG A 2 -32.67 -45.70 -39.63
N LEU A 3 -32.29 -44.44 -39.77
CA LEU A 3 -31.16 -43.88 -39.03
C LEU A 3 -31.65 -42.63 -38.29
N SER A 4 -31.74 -42.77 -36.96
CA SER A 4 -31.99 -41.69 -36.03
C SER A 4 -30.71 -40.89 -35.84
N GLN A 5 -30.74 -39.58 -36.10
CA GLN A 5 -29.72 -38.66 -35.61
C GLN A 5 -30.29 -37.90 -34.41
N VAL A 6 -29.69 -38.15 -33.25
CA VAL A 6 -29.93 -37.40 -32.02
C VAL A 6 -29.04 -36.17 -32.06
N VAL A 7 -29.65 -34.99 -32.17
CA VAL A 7 -28.96 -33.70 -32.02
C VAL A 7 -28.97 -33.35 -30.53
N PHE A 8 -27.80 -33.37 -29.89
CA PHE A 8 -27.62 -32.80 -28.56
C PHE A 8 -27.54 -31.28 -28.68
N LEU A 9 -28.61 -30.57 -28.29
CA LEU A 9 -28.54 -29.12 -28.01
C LEU A 9 -27.98 -28.93 -26.61
N SER A 10 -26.70 -28.54 -26.52
CA SER A 10 -26.09 -28.04 -25.30
C SER A 10 -26.54 -26.58 -25.09
N LEU A 11 -27.53 -26.36 -24.24
CA LEU A 11 -27.87 -25.05 -23.68
C LEU A 11 -26.79 -24.66 -22.66
N LEU A 12 -25.72 -24.01 -23.13
CA LEU A 12 -24.80 -23.29 -22.24
C LEU A 12 -25.45 -21.95 -21.87
N GLY A 13 -25.83 -21.84 -20.60
CA GLY A 13 -26.33 -20.60 -20.02
C GLY A 13 -25.25 -19.52 -20.05
N PHE A 14 -25.61 -18.35 -20.56
CA PHE A 14 -24.83 -17.13 -20.40
C PHE A 14 -25.03 -16.64 -18.95
N ALA A 15 -24.11 -17.00 -18.06
CA ALA A 15 -23.90 -16.23 -16.85
C ALA A 15 -23.16 -14.94 -17.27
N ALA A 16 -23.88 -13.83 -17.30
CA ALA A 16 -23.26 -12.51 -17.38
C ALA A 16 -22.47 -12.28 -16.09
N ALA A 17 -21.16 -12.50 -16.13
CA ALA A 17 -20.26 -12.04 -15.08
C ALA A 17 -20.32 -10.50 -15.06
N ALA A 18 -20.66 -9.94 -13.90
CA ALA A 18 -20.50 -8.52 -13.63
C ALA A 18 -19.03 -8.11 -13.86
N PRO A 19 -18.75 -6.88 -14.32
CA PRO A 19 -17.38 -6.43 -14.51
C PRO A 19 -16.69 -6.38 -13.14
N ALA A 20 -15.60 -7.14 -13.02
CA ALA A 20 -14.69 -7.01 -11.88
C ALA A 20 -14.08 -5.60 -11.91
N THR A 21 -14.17 -4.90 -10.77
CA THR A 21 -13.45 -3.65 -10.53
C THR A 21 -11.95 -3.86 -10.77
N ASP A 22 -11.33 -3.00 -11.57
CA ASP A 22 -9.89 -2.98 -11.89
C ASP A 22 -9.06 -3.21 -10.61
N GLY A 23 -8.62 -4.44 -10.40
CA GLY A 23 -8.12 -4.91 -9.12
C GLY A 23 -6.64 -4.68 -8.98
N VAL A 24 -6.23 -3.83 -8.03
CA VAL A 24 -4.85 -3.66 -7.52
C VAL A 24 -4.11 -5.01 -7.54
N GLU A 25 -3.05 -5.13 -8.34
CA GLU A 25 -2.18 -6.31 -8.30
C GLU A 25 -1.26 -6.17 -7.10
N SER A 26 -1.70 -6.72 -5.98
CA SER A 26 -0.81 -7.10 -4.91
C SER A 26 -0.82 -8.62 -4.83
N VAL A 27 0.36 -9.22 -4.70
CA VAL A 27 0.45 -10.50 -3.98
C VAL A 27 -0.34 -10.28 -2.69
N PRO A 28 -1.36 -11.11 -2.37
CA PRO A 28 -2.06 -10.97 -1.12
C PRO A 28 -0.99 -10.92 -0.02
N ALA A 29 -1.17 -10.00 0.93
CA ALA A 29 -0.41 -9.99 2.17
C ALA A 29 -0.17 -11.45 2.58
N VAL A 30 1.05 -11.80 2.99
CA VAL A 30 1.29 -13.12 3.60
C VAL A 30 0.47 -13.11 4.91
N VAL A 31 -0.79 -13.49 4.79
CA VAL A 31 -1.73 -13.70 5.88
C VAL A 31 -1.37 -15.06 6.44
N ASP A 32 -0.31 -15.06 7.23
CA ASP A 32 -0.12 -16.06 8.27
C ASP A 32 -1.42 -16.06 9.11
N ASP A 33 -1.99 -17.24 9.36
CA ASP A 33 -3.41 -17.48 9.71
C ASP A 33 -3.98 -16.71 10.94
N ASP A 34 -3.16 -15.97 11.68
CA ASP A 34 -3.48 -15.41 13.00
C ASP A 34 -3.71 -13.88 13.06
N PHE A 35 -3.40 -13.11 12.00
CA PHE A 35 -3.66 -11.66 12.01
C PHE A 35 -4.73 -11.26 11.00
N LYS A 36 -5.86 -10.76 11.51
CA LYS A 36 -6.97 -10.25 10.71
C LYS A 36 -7.17 -8.78 11.05
N PRO A 37 -6.78 -7.85 10.16
CA PRO A 37 -7.05 -6.44 10.37
C PRO A 37 -8.55 -6.18 10.56
N ASP A 38 -8.90 -5.37 11.54
CA ASP A 38 -10.24 -4.80 11.62
C ASP A 38 -10.30 -3.59 10.70
N TRP A 39 -10.74 -3.80 9.46
CA TRP A 39 -10.80 -2.74 8.45
C TRP A 39 -11.79 -1.63 8.80
N ASN A 40 -12.83 -1.90 9.58
CA ASN A 40 -13.75 -0.85 10.03
C ASN A 40 -13.07 0.05 11.07
N ALA A 41 -12.34 -0.56 12.01
CA ALA A 41 -11.52 0.19 12.97
C ALA A 41 -10.38 0.95 12.27
N PHE A 42 -9.71 0.33 11.30
CA PHE A 42 -8.68 0.97 10.49
C PHE A 42 -9.22 2.22 9.79
N GLU A 43 -10.37 2.11 9.13
CA GLU A 43 -11.02 3.23 8.44
C GLU A 43 -11.44 4.36 9.40
N SER A 44 -11.92 3.99 10.59
CA SER A 44 -12.25 4.97 11.65
C SER A 44 -11.01 5.71 12.13
N ASP A 45 -9.93 4.98 12.41
CA ASP A 45 -8.66 5.54 12.87
C ASP A 45 -8.00 6.41 11.79
N PHE A 46 -8.08 5.99 10.53
CA PHE A 46 -7.62 6.77 9.39
C PHE A 46 -8.33 8.13 9.33
N LYS A 47 -9.66 8.14 9.41
CA LYS A 47 -10.45 9.38 9.39
C LYS A 47 -10.10 10.30 10.56
N LEU A 48 -9.96 9.75 11.75
CA LEU A 48 -9.58 10.51 12.94
C LEU A 48 -8.19 11.16 12.77
N ALA A 49 -7.21 10.39 12.29
CA ALA A 49 -5.86 10.89 12.03
C ALA A 49 -5.84 11.94 10.90
N LEU A 50 -6.69 11.78 9.88
CA LEU A 50 -6.84 12.76 8.82
C LEU A 50 -7.46 14.07 9.33
N GLU A 51 -8.46 14.00 10.20
CA GLU A 51 -9.06 15.16 10.87
C GLU A 51 -8.04 15.91 11.73
N GLU A 52 -7.24 15.18 12.53
CA GLU A 52 -6.12 15.75 13.29
C GLU A 52 -5.13 16.47 12.37
N ALA A 53 -4.71 15.82 11.28
CA ALA A 53 -3.81 16.41 10.30
C ALA A 53 -4.40 17.61 9.56
N ASN A 54 -5.73 17.74 9.49
CA ASN A 54 -6.39 18.92 8.94
C ASN A 54 -6.48 20.07 9.96
N ALA A 55 -6.62 19.76 11.24
CA ALA A 55 -6.76 20.73 12.32
C ALA A 55 -5.41 21.30 12.81
N ASP A 56 -4.32 20.54 12.74
CA ASP A 56 -3.00 20.96 13.21
C ASP A 56 -2.15 21.57 12.08
N ALA A 57 -2.12 22.90 12.03
CA ALA A 57 -1.29 23.65 11.06
C ALA A 57 0.22 23.34 11.16
N SER A 58 0.71 22.95 12.34
CA SER A 58 2.11 22.55 12.53
C SER A 58 2.38 21.19 11.87
N LEU A 59 1.45 20.24 12.00
CA LEU A 59 1.52 18.95 11.34
C LEU A 59 1.42 19.11 9.82
N VAL A 60 0.48 19.93 9.33
CA VAL A 60 0.40 20.28 7.89
C VAL A 60 1.73 20.80 7.36
N LYS A 61 2.40 21.67 8.11
CA LYS A 61 3.72 22.20 7.72
C LYS A 61 4.79 21.11 7.67
N ARG A 62 4.77 20.14 8.61
CA ARG A 62 5.70 18.99 8.61
C ARG A 62 5.45 18.04 7.44
N LEU A 63 4.20 17.81 7.08
CA LEU A 63 3.80 16.94 5.97
C LEU A 63 4.05 17.57 4.59
N ASN A 64 4.39 18.86 4.53
CA ASN A 64 4.79 19.55 3.32
C ASN A 64 6.32 19.43 3.11
N THR A 65 6.79 18.24 2.69
CA THR A 65 8.22 17.94 2.53
C THR A 65 8.80 18.41 1.18
N GLN A 66 10.13 18.41 1.07
CA GLN A 66 10.87 19.14 0.03
C GLN A 66 10.89 18.49 -1.37
N SER A 67 10.48 17.22 -1.54
CA SER A 67 10.61 16.51 -2.82
C SER A 67 9.34 16.54 -3.70
N ALA A 68 8.17 16.82 -3.13
CA ALA A 68 6.96 17.17 -3.87
C ALA A 68 5.92 17.79 -2.92
N SER A 69 5.60 19.06 -3.13
CA SER A 69 4.53 19.74 -2.40
C SER A 69 3.16 19.18 -2.81
N ASN A 70 2.74 18.11 -2.14
CA ASN A 70 1.36 17.64 -2.12
C ASN A 70 1.02 17.17 -0.70
N VAL A 71 0.66 18.14 0.13
CA VAL A 71 0.20 17.93 1.52
C VAL A 71 -0.87 16.83 1.63
N ALA A 72 -1.71 16.66 0.60
CA ALA A 72 -2.71 15.60 0.56
C ALA A 72 -2.09 14.18 0.62
N TYR A 73 -1.00 13.93 -0.10
CA TYR A 73 -0.31 12.64 -0.04
C TYR A 73 0.34 12.42 1.33
N GLY A 74 0.99 13.45 1.88
CA GLY A 74 1.57 13.37 3.22
C GLY A 74 0.52 13.10 4.30
N LYS A 75 -0.67 13.71 4.19
CA LYS A 75 -1.82 13.43 5.08
C LYS A 75 -2.32 12.00 4.95
N ALA A 76 -2.42 11.47 3.74
CA ALA A 76 -2.82 10.08 3.51
C ALA A 76 -1.81 9.09 4.11
N ILE A 77 -0.50 9.37 3.98
CA ILE A 77 0.56 8.56 4.59
C ILE A 77 0.45 8.60 6.12
N TYR A 78 0.39 9.81 6.70
CA TYR A 78 0.22 10.00 8.16
C TYR A 78 -0.99 9.23 8.70
N ALA A 79 -2.14 9.39 8.05
CA ALA A 79 -3.37 8.74 8.49
C ALA A 79 -3.30 7.21 8.36
N ALA A 80 -2.71 6.70 7.28
CA ALA A 80 -2.48 5.26 7.09
C ALA A 80 -1.50 4.70 8.12
N GLY A 81 -0.43 5.43 8.44
CA GLY A 81 0.56 5.05 9.45
C GLY A 81 -0.06 4.99 10.84
N ALA A 82 -0.79 6.02 11.24
CA ALA A 82 -1.51 6.08 12.52
C ALA A 82 -2.51 4.91 12.67
N ALA A 83 -3.32 4.65 11.64
CA ALA A 83 -4.26 3.54 11.62
C ALA A 83 -3.56 2.18 11.67
N ALA A 84 -2.47 2.00 10.91
CA ALA A 84 -1.68 0.78 10.92
C ALA A 84 -1.04 0.51 12.29
N VAL A 85 -0.50 1.53 12.95
CA VAL A 85 0.05 1.42 14.31
C VAL A 85 -1.03 0.92 15.27
N ASN A 86 -2.25 1.46 15.22
CA ASN A 86 -3.33 1.03 16.11
C ASN A 86 -3.69 -0.45 15.96
N GLN A 87 -3.74 -0.97 14.72
CA GLN A 87 -4.05 -2.37 14.45
C GLN A 87 -3.01 -3.34 15.06
N ILE A 88 -1.75 -2.94 15.11
CA ILE A 88 -0.65 -3.82 15.55
C ILE A 88 -0.25 -3.65 17.01
N LYS A 89 -0.85 -2.71 17.77
CA LYS A 89 -0.51 -2.45 19.19
C LYS A 89 -0.57 -3.69 20.08
N GLY A 90 -1.42 -4.67 19.74
CA GLY A 90 -1.55 -5.94 20.49
C GLY A 90 -0.51 -7.01 20.14
N LEU A 91 0.30 -6.81 19.10
CA LEU A 91 1.26 -7.80 18.63
C LEU A 91 2.52 -7.79 19.50
N LYS A 92 2.79 -8.92 20.16
CA LYS A 92 3.99 -9.12 21.00
C LYS A 92 5.23 -9.47 20.19
N ASN A 93 5.06 -10.07 19.01
CA ASN A 93 6.17 -10.41 18.13
C ASN A 93 6.56 -9.19 17.31
N TRP A 94 7.78 -8.68 17.54
CA TRP A 94 8.26 -7.47 16.90
C TRP A 94 8.40 -7.59 15.38
N ASN A 95 8.92 -8.71 14.88
CA ASN A 95 9.03 -8.93 13.43
C ASN A 95 7.65 -8.98 12.79
N LYS A 96 6.69 -9.66 13.44
CA LYS A 96 5.32 -9.71 12.96
C LYS A 96 4.66 -8.33 12.94
N ALA A 97 4.85 -7.53 13.99
CA ALA A 97 4.33 -6.17 14.04
C ALA A 97 4.86 -5.32 12.88
N ARG A 98 6.15 -5.44 12.56
CA ARG A 98 6.79 -4.75 11.43
C ARG A 98 6.25 -5.20 10.07
N GLU A 99 6.09 -6.51 9.85
CA GLU A 99 5.49 -7.03 8.62
C GLU A 99 4.05 -6.56 8.42
N GLN A 100 3.23 -6.61 9.48
CA GLN A 100 1.85 -6.16 9.40
C GLN A 100 1.76 -4.64 9.24
N PHE A 101 2.66 -3.90 9.90
CA PHE A 101 2.76 -2.45 9.75
C PHE A 101 2.93 -2.03 8.29
N THR A 102 3.98 -2.53 7.62
CA THR A 102 4.32 -2.16 6.23
C THR A 102 3.21 -2.56 5.25
N GLN A 103 2.58 -3.70 5.46
CA GLN A 103 1.46 -4.18 4.64
C GLN A 103 0.19 -3.33 4.79
N LEU A 104 -0.14 -2.93 6.03
CA LEU A 104 -1.31 -2.11 6.35
C LEU A 104 -1.14 -0.67 5.90
N VAL A 105 0.01 -0.05 6.19
CA VAL A 105 0.26 1.35 5.82
C VAL A 105 0.21 1.52 4.30
N THR A 106 0.85 0.64 3.53
CA THR A 106 0.81 0.71 2.06
C THR A 106 -0.58 0.40 1.50
N GLN A 107 -1.38 -0.46 2.17
CA GLN A 107 -2.76 -0.70 1.79
C GLN A 107 -3.60 0.57 2.00
N GLY A 108 -3.53 1.15 3.20
CA GLY A 108 -4.23 2.41 3.52
C GLY A 108 -3.82 3.55 2.60
N MET A 109 -2.53 3.63 2.24
CA MET A 109 -2.05 4.58 1.23
C MET A 109 -2.73 4.37 -0.13
N MET A 110 -2.78 3.14 -0.64
CA MET A 110 -3.40 2.87 -1.94
C MET A 110 -4.92 3.10 -1.93
N ASP A 111 -5.61 2.70 -0.86
CA ASP A 111 -7.06 2.85 -0.72
C ASP A 111 -7.49 4.32 -0.59
N HIS A 112 -6.65 5.14 0.03
CA HIS A 112 -6.88 6.57 0.26
C HIS A 112 -5.99 7.47 -0.60
N ASN A 113 -5.54 6.96 -1.75
CA ASN A 113 -4.68 7.69 -2.66
C ASN A 113 -5.41 8.94 -3.20
N PRO A 114 -4.92 10.17 -2.91
CA PRO A 114 -5.56 11.42 -3.34
C PRO A 114 -5.68 11.59 -4.85
N ASP A 115 -4.75 11.03 -5.62
CA ASP A 115 -4.80 11.01 -7.08
C ASP A 115 -4.10 9.74 -7.61
N PRO A 116 -4.86 8.65 -7.80
CA PRO A 116 -4.33 7.38 -8.28
C PRO A 116 -3.81 7.47 -9.72
N LYS A 117 -4.23 8.44 -10.54
CA LYS A 117 -3.72 8.51 -11.92
C LYS A 117 -2.26 8.97 -11.95
N THR A 118 -1.90 9.82 -10.99
CA THR A 118 -0.55 10.40 -10.84
C THR A 118 0.34 9.52 -9.97
N ALA A 119 -0.12 9.14 -8.77
CA ALA A 119 0.57 8.28 -7.83
C ALA A 119 0.12 6.83 -8.03
N VAL A 120 0.95 6.00 -8.65
CA VAL A 120 0.55 4.65 -9.11
C VAL A 120 1.07 3.53 -8.23
N ALA A 121 2.01 3.83 -7.33
CA ALA A 121 2.50 2.91 -6.32
C ALA A 121 2.67 3.61 -4.96
N ALA A 122 2.56 2.82 -3.89
CA ALA A 122 2.87 3.15 -2.51
C ALA A 122 4.04 2.29 -2.06
N ILE A 123 5.04 2.91 -1.43
CA ILE A 123 6.25 2.27 -0.94
C ILE A 123 6.44 2.69 0.52
N CYS A 124 6.77 1.73 1.39
CA CYS A 124 7.25 1.99 2.74
C CYS A 124 8.50 1.15 3.02
N TYR A 125 9.60 1.80 3.36
CA TYR A 125 10.91 1.15 3.53
C TYR A 125 11.72 1.75 4.67
N ASN A 126 12.47 0.93 5.42
CA ASN A 126 13.29 1.40 6.55
C ASN A 126 14.81 1.32 6.32
N LYS A 127 15.25 1.20 5.06
CA LYS A 127 16.67 1.17 4.67
C LYS A 127 16.91 2.14 3.53
N ASP A 128 18.16 2.23 3.09
CA ASP A 128 18.57 3.07 1.98
C ASP A 128 17.95 2.60 0.66
N TYR A 129 17.58 3.54 -0.19
CA TYR A 129 17.00 3.25 -1.50
C TYR A 129 17.46 4.27 -2.54
N GLY A 130 17.36 3.87 -3.81
CA GLY A 130 17.51 4.76 -4.95
C GLY A 130 16.16 5.05 -5.59
N ILE A 131 16.03 6.25 -6.15
CA ILE A 131 14.88 6.66 -6.97
C ILE A 131 15.39 7.18 -8.31
N LYS A 132 14.76 6.77 -9.42
CA LYS A 132 15.13 7.25 -10.76
C LYS A 132 14.87 8.75 -10.92
N ASP A 133 13.69 9.21 -10.55
CA ASP A 133 13.29 10.60 -10.58
C ASP A 133 12.72 11.05 -9.22
N PRO A 134 13.51 11.76 -8.39
CA PRO A 134 13.05 12.30 -7.11
C PRO A 134 11.91 13.32 -7.21
N GLN A 135 11.62 13.89 -8.39
CA GLN A 135 10.44 14.74 -8.59
C GLN A 135 9.16 13.92 -8.81
N GLY A 136 9.30 12.63 -9.14
CA GLY A 136 8.22 11.69 -9.35
C GLY A 136 7.83 10.89 -8.09
N ILE A 137 8.23 11.33 -6.90
CA ILE A 137 7.77 10.79 -5.61
C ILE A 137 6.86 11.80 -4.92
N TYR A 138 5.90 11.33 -4.14
CA TYR A 138 4.94 12.20 -3.51
C TYR A 138 4.70 11.88 -2.04
N GLY A 139 4.61 12.93 -1.22
CA GLY A 139 4.22 12.83 0.19
C GLY A 139 5.26 12.18 1.09
N LEU A 140 6.53 12.09 0.68
CA LEU A 140 7.60 11.45 1.46
C LEU A 140 7.54 11.86 2.94
N HIS A 141 7.34 10.87 3.80
CA HIS A 141 7.18 11.03 5.23
C HIS A 141 7.73 9.82 5.96
N SER A 142 8.46 10.06 7.06
CA SER A 142 9.00 8.99 7.91
C SER A 142 7.98 8.64 8.99
N GLU A 143 7.40 7.45 8.90
CA GLU A 143 6.51 6.85 9.88
C GLU A 143 7.29 6.10 10.95
N LYS A 144 7.07 6.45 12.21
CA LYS A 144 7.75 5.81 13.33
C LYS A 144 6.92 4.70 13.94
N LEU A 145 7.41 3.46 13.82
CA LEU A 145 6.89 2.33 14.59
C LEU A 145 7.68 2.18 15.90
N SER A 146 6.99 2.14 17.04
CA SER A 146 7.62 1.99 18.36
C SER A 146 6.88 0.98 19.23
N VAL A 147 7.59 -0.03 19.72
CA VAL A 147 7.13 -0.95 20.77
C VAL A 147 8.28 -1.08 21.76
N TRP A 148 8.13 -0.55 22.98
CA TRP A 148 9.22 -0.54 23.96
C TRP A 148 9.84 -1.94 24.13
N PRO A 149 11.18 -2.10 24.02
CA PRO A 149 12.22 -1.08 23.87
C PRO A 149 12.67 -0.81 22.41
N ALA A 150 12.02 -1.38 21.40
CA ALA A 150 12.39 -1.27 19.99
C ALA A 150 11.65 -0.14 19.25
N SER A 151 12.30 0.43 18.25
CA SER A 151 11.69 1.37 17.32
C SER A 151 12.36 1.26 15.95
N THR A 152 11.58 1.52 14.91
CA THR A 152 12.02 1.57 13.51
C THR A 152 11.29 2.71 12.81
N ASP A 153 12.03 3.51 12.05
CA ASP A 153 11.47 4.54 11.17
C ASP A 153 11.35 3.97 9.75
N TYR A 154 10.22 4.19 9.09
CA TYR A 154 9.94 3.79 7.71
C TYR A 154 9.70 5.03 6.86
N ASP A 155 10.46 5.20 5.81
CA ASP A 155 10.18 6.19 4.78
C ASP A 155 9.05 5.67 3.89
N CYS A 156 7.91 6.35 3.97
CA CYS A 156 6.72 6.06 3.21
C CYS A 156 6.48 7.16 2.18
N PHE A 157 6.22 6.78 0.93
CA PHE A 157 5.94 7.71 -0.17
C PHE A 157 5.15 7.03 -1.29
N TYR A 158 4.51 7.85 -2.10
CA TYR A 158 3.97 7.39 -3.38
C TYR A 158 5.00 7.56 -4.50
N MET A 159 4.91 6.73 -5.52
CA MET A 159 5.71 6.82 -6.74
C MET A 159 4.79 6.97 -7.96
N GLY A 160 5.15 7.92 -8.83
CA GLY A 160 4.47 8.13 -10.11
C GLY A 160 4.98 7.24 -11.24
N ARG A 161 4.34 7.39 -12.41
CA ARG A 161 4.73 6.70 -13.64
C ARG A 161 6.11 7.17 -14.15
N ASN A 162 6.74 6.35 -14.97
CA ASN A 162 8.07 6.54 -15.56
C ASN A 162 9.20 6.67 -14.52
N ASN A 163 9.00 6.12 -13.34
CA ASN A 163 9.91 6.16 -12.20
C ASN A 163 10.38 4.75 -11.81
N ALA A 164 11.45 4.67 -11.03
CA ALA A 164 11.91 3.39 -10.51
C ALA A 164 12.39 3.54 -9.07
N PHE A 165 12.18 2.48 -8.30
CA PHE A 165 12.65 2.34 -6.92
C PHE A 165 13.60 1.15 -6.85
N TRP A 166 14.79 1.40 -6.32
CA TRP A 166 15.82 0.39 -6.07
C TRP A 166 16.00 0.23 -4.56
N SER A 167 15.75 -0.95 -4.03
CA SER A 167 15.99 -1.23 -2.61
C SER A 167 17.46 -1.59 -2.38
N TYR A 168 18.13 -0.93 -1.42
CA TYR A 168 19.49 -1.29 -1.03
C TYR A 168 19.46 -2.09 0.27
N GLY A 169 19.56 -3.41 0.13
CA GLY A 169 19.59 -4.34 1.27
C GLY A 169 18.49 -5.39 1.18
N ASP A 170 18.05 -5.87 2.34
CA ASP A 170 17.01 -6.90 2.42
C ASP A 170 15.62 -6.29 2.18
N GLY A 171 14.98 -6.72 1.09
CA GLY A 171 13.62 -6.36 0.69
C GLY A 171 12.52 -7.21 1.32
N GLY A 172 12.83 -8.02 2.34
CA GLY A 172 11.81 -8.78 3.09
C GLY A 172 10.71 -7.87 3.66
N THR A 173 9.51 -8.43 3.83
CA THR A 173 8.29 -7.71 4.26
C THR A 173 8.42 -6.96 5.58
N ILE A 174 9.36 -7.37 6.44
CA ILE A 174 9.75 -6.68 7.67
C ILE A 174 10.28 -5.26 7.38
N ASN A 175 11.01 -5.09 6.29
CA ASN A 175 11.70 -3.85 5.93
C ASN A 175 10.96 -3.09 4.85
N LEU A 176 10.54 -3.78 3.78
CA LEU A 176 9.94 -3.21 2.58
C LEU A 176 8.54 -3.77 2.36
N TYR A 177 7.59 -2.91 2.07
CA TYR A 177 6.41 -3.33 1.33
C TYR A 177 6.07 -2.29 0.27
N THR A 178 5.57 -2.79 -0.85
CA THR A 178 5.11 -1.94 -1.95
C THR A 178 3.75 -2.44 -2.42
N ARG A 179 2.87 -1.52 -2.80
CA ARG A 179 1.63 -1.81 -3.50
C ARG A 179 1.53 -0.92 -4.73
N SER A 180 1.01 -1.45 -5.82
CA SER A 180 0.86 -0.69 -7.05
C SER A 180 -0.45 -1.01 -7.75
N GLN A 181 -0.90 -0.08 -8.58
CA GLN A 181 -2.00 -0.35 -9.49
C GLN A 181 -1.67 -1.48 -10.45
N HIS A 182 -2.71 -2.23 -10.80
CA HIS A 182 -2.59 -3.40 -11.66
C HIS A 182 -2.05 -3.06 -13.03
N GLY A 183 -1.05 -3.82 -13.48
CA GLY A 183 -0.42 -3.65 -14.78
C GLY A 183 0.31 -2.32 -15.00
N VAL A 184 0.43 -1.45 -13.98
CA VAL A 184 1.13 -0.16 -14.10
C VAL A 184 2.59 -0.27 -13.72
N CYS A 185 2.90 -1.13 -12.75
CA CYS A 185 4.27 -1.34 -12.28
C CYS A 185 4.68 -2.79 -12.45
N ARG A 186 5.99 -3.02 -12.54
CA ARG A 186 6.60 -4.35 -12.63
C ARG A 186 7.86 -4.43 -11.79
N PHE A 187 8.10 -5.60 -11.22
CA PHE A 187 9.38 -5.92 -10.63
C PHE A 187 10.34 -6.47 -11.68
N ASP A 188 11.63 -6.24 -11.48
CA ASP A 188 12.68 -7.02 -12.14
C ASP A 188 13.17 -8.16 -11.24
N ASP A 189 14.16 -8.92 -11.73
CA ASP A 189 14.76 -10.05 -11.03
C ASP A 189 15.58 -9.65 -9.79
N LYS A 190 15.73 -8.35 -9.53
CA LYS A 190 16.44 -7.78 -8.37
C LYS A 190 15.49 -7.16 -7.34
N SER A 191 14.18 -7.35 -7.52
CA SER A 191 13.13 -6.74 -6.69
C SER A 191 13.09 -5.22 -6.80
N ASP A 192 13.59 -4.67 -7.91
CA ASP A 192 13.46 -3.25 -8.20
C ASP A 192 12.09 -2.98 -8.84
N LEU A 193 11.39 -1.96 -8.36
CA LEU A 193 10.04 -1.62 -8.81
C LEU A 193 10.12 -0.55 -9.90
N TYR A 194 9.57 -0.85 -11.08
CA TYR A 194 9.47 0.08 -12.21
C TYR A 194 8.01 0.41 -12.48
N CYS A 195 7.71 1.71 -12.49
CA CYS A 195 6.44 2.28 -12.94
C CYS A 195 6.73 3.33 -14.03
#